data_AF-A0A0W0NCG4-F1
#
_entry.id   AF-A0A0W0NCG4-F1
#
_cell.length_a   1.000
_cell.length_b   1.000
_cell.length_c   1.000
_cell.angle_alpha   90.00
_cell.angle_beta   90.00
_cell.angle_gamma   90.00
#
_symmetry.space_group_name_H-M   'P 1'
#
loop_
_entity.id
_entity.type
_entity.pdbx_description
1 polymer ?
#
loop_
_entity_poly.entity_id
_entity_poly.type
_entity_poly.pdbx_seq_one_letter_code
_entity_poly.pdbx_strand_id
1 'polypeptide(L)'
;MPRNADNEAHWQAIAQRYECEPGPINLENGYFGRMSRAVQAQYLEHISFINRSNAVHVRQRFEQGENNEIRRQLAGLIAVDPESVAFTRNATEALQSLIRNYNRLQPGDQVLITDLEYDTVKGAMRWLAATRGVEVIEVAHTHPARFDSLVQTYHDAFVQYPRLKLMALTHVTHRTGLVMPVAAIAKAARERGIDVILDGAHALGQIEFNLAELGIQFAGFNLHKWIGAPLTLGFLYIAPERLADIDPDMGEFHYPDTDVRARTSYSTPNFPALMTLPLVFEEHRQLGGAAAKGARVNYLRNLWVNQVRPLAGIEVLTSDDPRLYCGITAFKFIGRDQQAMVDRLLKEHGLFTTTRTGAAFGTCIRVTPGLVTSAADINALVHAITKLNTV
;
A
#
# COMPACT_ATOMS: atom_id res chain seq x y z
N MET A 1 -21.25 14.88 -7.59
CA MET A 1 -20.25 13.82 -7.29
C MET A 1 -18.88 14.47 -7.26
N PRO A 2 -18.04 14.26 -6.23
CA PRO A 2 -16.77 14.94 -6.20
C PRO A 2 -15.86 14.38 -7.31
N ARG A 3 -15.25 15.27 -8.10
CA ARG A 3 -14.08 15.01 -8.97
C ARG A 3 -14.30 14.17 -10.25
N ASN A 4 -15.40 14.34 -10.98
CA ASN A 4 -15.57 13.74 -12.32
C ASN A 4 -15.37 12.20 -12.36
N ALA A 5 -15.58 11.49 -11.24
CA ALA A 5 -15.23 10.07 -11.10
C ALA A 5 -15.96 9.15 -12.10
N ASP A 6 -17.20 9.52 -12.44
CA ASP A 6 -18.11 8.87 -13.37
C ASP A 6 -18.03 9.44 -14.81
N ASN A 7 -17.24 10.49 -15.03
CA ASN A 7 -17.07 11.09 -16.35
C ASN A 7 -16.07 10.26 -17.20
N GLU A 8 -16.58 9.28 -17.95
CA GLU A 8 -15.75 8.41 -18.78
C GLU A 8 -14.90 9.16 -19.80
N ALA A 9 -15.39 10.26 -20.40
CA ALA A 9 -14.61 11.03 -21.38
C ALA A 9 -13.36 11.66 -20.73
N HIS A 10 -13.49 12.18 -19.51
CA HIS A 10 -12.37 12.70 -18.74
C HIS A 10 -11.35 11.60 -18.40
N TRP A 11 -11.80 10.44 -17.91
CA TRP A 11 -10.90 9.34 -17.54
C TRP A 11 -10.30 8.62 -18.74
N GLN A 12 -10.99 8.61 -19.89
CA GLN A 12 -10.42 8.11 -21.15
C GLN A 12 -9.26 8.99 -21.62
N ALA A 13 -9.38 10.32 -21.51
CA ALA A 13 -8.28 11.24 -21.80
C ALA A 13 -7.07 11.01 -20.85
N ILE A 14 -7.32 10.71 -19.58
CA ILE A 14 -6.27 10.30 -18.63
C ILE A 14 -5.66 8.95 -19.03
N ALA A 15 -6.47 7.95 -19.36
CA ALA A 15 -6.02 6.61 -19.73
C ALA A 15 -5.11 6.63 -20.98
N GLN A 16 -5.36 7.53 -21.94
CA GLN A 16 -4.52 7.73 -23.13
C GLN A 16 -3.08 8.17 -22.80
N ARG A 17 -2.84 8.71 -21.60
CA ARG A 17 -1.49 9.04 -21.12
C ARG A 17 -0.66 7.80 -20.76
N TYR A 18 -1.24 6.60 -20.74
CA TYR A 18 -0.56 5.37 -20.37
C TYR A 18 -0.42 4.45 -21.58
N GLU A 19 0.69 3.71 -21.63
CA GLU A 19 0.86 2.61 -22.58
C GLU A 19 0.29 1.32 -22.00
N CYS A 20 -0.52 0.66 -22.83
CA CYS A 20 -1.13 -0.62 -22.53
C CYS A 20 -0.78 -1.59 -23.66
N GLU A 21 -0.18 -2.72 -23.27
CA GLU A 21 0.00 -3.85 -24.17
C GLU A 21 -1.39 -4.43 -24.52
N PRO A 22 -1.67 -4.75 -25.80
CA PRO A 22 -2.86 -5.49 -26.16
C PRO A 22 -2.93 -6.82 -25.41
N GLY A 23 -4.11 -7.21 -24.94
CA GLY A 23 -4.27 -8.46 -24.21
C GLY A 23 -5.48 -8.45 -23.27
N PRO A 24 -5.50 -9.35 -22.27
CA PRO A 24 -6.54 -9.39 -21.27
C PRO A 24 -6.70 -8.05 -20.55
N ILE A 25 -7.94 -7.72 -20.18
CA ILE A 25 -8.25 -6.60 -19.31
C ILE A 25 -7.60 -6.88 -17.94
N ASN A 26 -6.64 -6.04 -17.57
CA ASN A 26 -5.91 -6.18 -16.32
C ASN A 26 -6.69 -5.55 -15.15
N LEU A 27 -7.16 -6.39 -14.24
CA LEU A 27 -7.82 -6.02 -12.99
C LEU A 27 -6.95 -6.36 -11.76
N GLU A 28 -5.63 -6.28 -11.93
CA GLU A 28 -4.61 -6.60 -10.93
C GLU A 28 -3.63 -5.41 -10.71
N ASN A 29 -4.13 -4.16 -10.85
CA ASN A 29 -3.40 -2.92 -10.57
C ASN A 29 -2.85 -2.82 -9.13
N GLY A 30 -3.41 -3.60 -8.19
CA GLY A 30 -2.90 -3.71 -6.83
C GLY A 30 -1.51 -4.35 -6.74
N TYR A 31 -1.03 -5.04 -7.78
CA TYR A 31 0.33 -5.59 -7.78
C TYR A 31 1.36 -4.46 -7.93
N PHE A 32 1.24 -3.64 -8.99
CA PHE A 32 1.93 -2.36 -9.17
C PHE A 32 1.18 -1.48 -10.16
N GLY A 33 1.42 -0.17 -10.10
CA GLY A 33 0.83 0.81 -11.02
C GLY A 33 1.70 1.05 -12.25
N ARG A 34 1.12 1.71 -13.25
CA ARG A 34 1.81 2.09 -14.49
C ARG A 34 2.38 3.49 -14.36
N MET A 35 3.55 3.71 -14.96
CA MET A 35 4.02 5.05 -15.30
C MET A 35 3.21 5.58 -16.48
N SER A 36 2.97 6.89 -16.51
CA SER A 36 2.50 7.54 -17.74
C SER A 36 3.60 7.51 -18.81
N ARG A 37 3.23 7.75 -20.07
CA ARG A 37 4.17 7.89 -21.19
C ARG A 37 5.24 8.95 -20.92
N ALA A 38 4.85 10.07 -20.30
CA ALA A 38 5.78 11.14 -19.97
C ALA A 38 6.77 10.73 -18.88
N VAL A 39 6.29 10.10 -17.81
CA VAL A 39 7.15 9.56 -16.74
C VAL A 39 8.09 8.47 -17.27
N GLN A 40 7.57 7.56 -18.10
CA GLN A 40 8.38 6.51 -18.71
C GLN A 40 9.45 7.08 -19.64
N ALA A 41 9.12 8.05 -20.49
CA ALA A 41 10.06 8.71 -21.38
C ALA A 41 11.18 9.39 -20.57
N GLN A 42 10.83 10.17 -19.54
CA GLN A 42 11.82 10.82 -18.68
C GLN A 42 12.69 9.80 -17.93
N TYR A 43 12.11 8.69 -17.46
CA TYR A 43 12.89 7.63 -16.83
C TYR A 43 13.93 7.01 -17.79
N LEU A 44 13.56 6.76 -19.05
CA LEU A 44 14.49 6.26 -20.08
C LEU A 44 15.58 7.29 -20.43
N GLU A 45 15.25 8.58 -20.45
CA GLU A 45 16.21 9.67 -20.60
C GLU A 45 17.20 9.71 -19.43
N HIS A 46 16.73 9.60 -18.19
CA HIS A 46 17.59 9.55 -17.02
C HIS A 46 18.47 8.29 -16.99
N ILE A 47 17.97 7.13 -17.43
CA ILE A 47 18.79 5.91 -17.59
C ILE A 47 19.93 6.20 -18.57
N SER A 48 19.62 6.76 -19.74
CA SER A 48 20.60 7.09 -20.77
C SER A 48 21.60 8.15 -20.28
N PHE A 49 21.14 9.13 -19.52
CA PHE A 49 21.97 10.18 -18.96
C PHE A 49 22.93 9.67 -17.89
N ILE A 50 22.47 8.89 -16.91
CA ILE A 50 23.33 8.32 -15.87
C ILE A 50 24.35 7.36 -16.45
N ASN A 51 23.99 6.54 -17.45
CA ASN A 51 24.97 5.67 -18.12
C ASN A 51 26.06 6.45 -18.88
N ARG A 52 25.71 7.59 -19.51
CA ARG A 52 26.69 8.44 -20.21
C ARG A 52 27.54 9.28 -19.26
N SER A 53 26.97 9.81 -18.19
CA SER A 53 27.66 10.68 -17.23
C SER A 53 28.40 9.92 -16.12
N ASN A 54 28.03 8.66 -15.89
CA ASN A 54 28.54 7.82 -14.80
C ASN A 54 28.48 8.58 -13.45
N ALA A 55 29.48 8.42 -12.59
CA ALA A 55 29.49 9.01 -11.25
C ALA A 55 29.61 10.54 -11.21
N VAL A 56 29.91 11.23 -12.32
CA VAL A 56 30.19 12.68 -12.32
C VAL A 56 28.97 13.47 -11.88
N HIS A 57 27.81 13.28 -12.51
CA HIS A 57 26.58 13.97 -12.12
C HIS A 57 26.16 13.58 -10.70
N VAL A 58 26.25 12.29 -10.39
CA VAL A 58 25.84 11.77 -9.08
C VAL A 58 26.62 12.45 -7.94
N ARG A 59 27.95 12.42 -7.99
CA ARG A 59 28.80 12.96 -6.93
C ARG A 59 28.81 14.49 -6.85
N GLN A 60 28.63 15.16 -7.98
CA GLN A 60 28.76 16.63 -8.06
C GLN A 60 27.41 17.36 -7.94
N ARG A 61 26.29 16.68 -8.17
CA ARG A 61 24.95 17.29 -8.17
C ARG A 61 23.97 16.50 -7.33
N PHE A 62 23.76 15.23 -7.65
CA PHE A 62 22.71 14.43 -7.01
C PHE A 62 22.90 14.32 -5.50
N GLU A 63 24.11 13.90 -5.08
CA GLU A 63 24.50 13.75 -3.68
C GLU A 63 24.65 15.09 -2.95
N GLN A 64 24.92 16.17 -3.68
CA GLN A 64 25.14 17.51 -3.13
C GLN A 64 23.84 18.29 -2.89
N GLY A 65 22.69 17.82 -3.37
CA GLY A 65 21.42 18.49 -3.08
C GLY A 65 20.18 18.02 -3.83
N GLU A 66 20.30 17.45 -5.04
CA GLU A 66 19.09 17.03 -5.79
C GLU A 66 18.31 15.95 -5.04
N ASN A 67 19.00 15.03 -4.35
CA ASN A 67 18.33 14.02 -3.54
C ASN A 67 17.51 14.62 -2.38
N ASN A 68 17.97 15.74 -1.79
CA ASN A 68 17.30 16.41 -0.68
C ASN A 68 16.06 17.15 -1.19
N GLU A 69 16.13 17.71 -2.40
CA GLU A 69 14.98 18.31 -3.09
C GLU A 69 13.89 17.28 -3.34
N ILE A 70 14.25 16.12 -3.90
CA ILE A 70 13.33 15.01 -4.16
C ILE A 70 12.71 14.50 -2.84
N ARG A 71 13.50 14.40 -1.78
CA ARG A 71 13.03 14.01 -0.43
C ARG A 71 12.04 15.00 0.16
N ARG A 72 12.25 16.31 -0.02
CA ARG A 72 11.30 17.35 0.41
C ARG A 72 10.00 17.33 -0.40
N GLN A 73 10.05 17.03 -1.69
CA GLN A 73 8.83 16.82 -2.48
C GLN A 73 8.07 15.56 -2.02
N LEU A 74 8.79 14.49 -1.69
CA LEU A 74 8.20 13.29 -1.09
C LEU A 74 7.54 13.60 0.26
N ALA A 75 8.19 14.34 1.14
CA ALA A 75 7.61 14.72 2.42
C ALA A 75 6.36 15.59 2.24
N GLY A 76 6.37 16.49 1.25
CA GLY A 76 5.21 17.27 0.83
C GLY A 76 4.02 16.43 0.34
N LEU A 77 4.27 15.25 -0.24
CA LEU A 77 3.21 14.31 -0.69
C LEU A 77 2.34 13.80 0.48
N ILE A 78 2.93 13.66 1.67
CA ILE A 78 2.24 13.16 2.88
C ILE A 78 2.18 14.21 4.00
N ALA A 79 2.50 15.47 3.69
CA ALA A 79 2.46 16.62 4.60
C ALA A 79 3.27 16.43 5.90
N VAL A 80 4.51 15.95 5.79
CA VAL A 80 5.44 15.76 6.92
C VAL A 80 6.74 16.56 6.74
N ASP A 81 7.57 16.59 7.77
CA ASP A 81 8.91 17.20 7.71
C ASP A 81 9.83 16.43 6.73
N PRO A 82 10.59 17.08 5.83
CA PRO A 82 11.57 16.43 4.96
C PRO A 82 12.61 15.56 5.67
N GLU A 83 12.97 15.88 6.92
CA GLU A 83 13.92 15.12 7.74
C GLU A 83 13.28 13.93 8.47
N SER A 84 11.98 13.70 8.27
CA SER A 84 11.23 12.56 8.84
C SER A 84 11.08 11.37 7.88
N VAL A 85 11.60 11.47 6.65
CA VAL A 85 11.47 10.43 5.62
C VAL A 85 12.82 9.98 5.07
N ALA A 86 12.93 8.70 4.72
CA ALA A 86 14.09 8.12 4.05
C ALA A 86 13.66 7.15 2.95
N PHE A 87 14.34 7.20 1.80
CA PHE A 87 14.05 6.32 0.67
C PHE A 87 14.42 4.87 0.97
N THR A 88 13.63 3.94 0.43
CA THR A 88 13.89 2.50 0.41
C THR A 88 13.56 1.96 -0.98
N ARG A 89 13.85 0.68 -1.25
CA ARG A 89 13.47 0.01 -2.49
C ARG A 89 11.97 -0.29 -2.54
N ASN A 90 11.30 -0.40 -1.40
CA ASN A 90 9.86 -0.69 -1.29
C ASN A 90 9.38 -0.61 0.18
N ALA A 91 8.07 -0.74 0.37
CA ALA A 91 7.44 -0.80 1.68
C ALA A 91 7.95 -1.97 2.52
N THR A 92 8.28 -3.12 1.90
CA THR A 92 8.81 -4.28 2.63
C THR A 92 10.12 -3.92 3.33
N GLU A 93 11.06 -3.30 2.63
CA GLU A 93 12.33 -2.85 3.21
C GLU A 93 12.11 -1.78 4.28
N ALA A 94 11.23 -0.81 4.03
CA ALA A 94 10.87 0.21 5.01
C ALA A 94 10.33 -0.42 6.30
N LEU A 95 9.33 -1.28 6.20
CA LEU A 95 8.68 -1.92 7.33
C LEU A 95 9.64 -2.87 8.07
N GLN A 96 10.45 -3.64 7.35
CA GLN A 96 11.44 -4.51 7.98
C GLN A 96 12.52 -3.73 8.71
N SER A 97 12.97 -2.58 8.19
CA SER A 97 13.92 -1.73 8.90
C SER A 97 13.30 -1.20 10.19
N LEU A 98 12.10 -0.63 10.12
CA LEU A 98 11.37 -0.13 11.29
C LEU A 98 11.17 -1.24 12.35
N ILE A 99 10.73 -2.43 11.93
CA ILE A 99 10.48 -3.55 12.83
C ILE A 99 11.76 -4.04 13.49
N ARG A 100 12.82 -4.30 12.70
CA ARG A 100 14.08 -4.85 13.20
C ARG A 100 14.80 -3.91 14.16
N ASN A 101 14.78 -2.61 13.83
CA ASN A 101 15.57 -1.60 14.51
C ASN A 101 14.79 -0.89 15.63
N TYR A 102 13.51 -1.21 15.85
CA TYR A 102 12.77 -0.68 16.99
C TYR A 102 13.36 -1.16 18.32
N ASN A 103 13.90 -0.23 19.11
CA ASN A 103 14.82 -0.53 20.22
C ASN A 103 14.18 -0.51 21.61
N ARG A 104 12.87 -0.22 21.69
CA ARG A 104 12.14 -0.15 22.96
C ARG A 104 11.64 -1.50 23.47
N LEU A 105 11.87 -2.58 22.73
CA LEU A 105 11.48 -3.94 23.13
C LEU A 105 12.48 -4.54 24.11
N GLN A 106 11.96 -5.23 25.11
CA GLN A 106 12.70 -6.03 26.07
C GLN A 106 12.24 -7.49 26.03
N PRO A 107 13.09 -8.45 26.43
CA PRO A 107 12.67 -9.84 26.59
C PRO A 107 11.41 -9.96 27.47
N GLY A 108 10.41 -10.70 27.00
CA GLY A 108 9.12 -10.86 27.68
C GLY A 108 8.03 -9.85 27.31
N ASP A 109 8.36 -8.78 26.56
CA ASP A 109 7.35 -7.91 25.94
C ASP A 109 6.54 -8.69 24.90
N GLN A 110 5.34 -8.18 24.61
CA GLN A 110 4.47 -8.75 23.59
C GLN A 110 4.40 -7.84 22.36
N VAL A 111 4.30 -8.44 21.17
CA VAL A 111 4.06 -7.73 19.91
C VAL A 111 2.82 -8.28 19.22
N LEU A 112 2.01 -7.41 18.61
CA LEU A 112 0.75 -7.79 17.98
C LEU A 112 0.85 -7.77 16.44
N ILE A 113 0.35 -8.84 15.83
CA ILE A 113 -0.04 -8.92 14.43
C ILE A 113 -1.45 -9.45 14.32
N THR A 114 -2.07 -9.29 13.16
CA THR A 114 -3.35 -9.90 12.84
C THR A 114 -3.24 -10.75 11.58
N ASP A 115 -4.33 -11.41 11.25
CA ASP A 115 -4.47 -12.20 10.04
C ASP A 115 -4.50 -11.35 8.74
N LEU A 116 -4.62 -10.03 8.86
CA LEU A 116 -4.73 -9.07 7.76
C LEU A 116 -3.40 -8.47 7.30
N GLU A 117 -2.36 -8.49 8.12
CA GLU A 117 -1.03 -7.97 7.75
C GLU A 117 -0.45 -8.72 6.54
N TYR A 118 0.40 -8.01 5.80
CA TYR A 118 1.17 -8.61 4.72
C TYR A 118 2.11 -9.69 5.26
N ASP A 119 2.29 -10.78 4.51
CA ASP A 119 3.00 -11.97 5.03
C ASP A 119 4.45 -11.67 5.40
N THR A 120 5.11 -10.78 4.67
CA THR A 120 6.47 -10.34 5.01
C THR A 120 6.52 -9.51 6.30
N VAL A 121 5.48 -8.73 6.61
CA VAL A 121 5.36 -7.98 7.87
C VAL A 121 5.17 -8.96 9.03
N LYS A 122 4.27 -9.94 8.88
CA LYS A 122 4.09 -11.02 9.87
C LYS A 122 5.39 -11.79 10.10
N GLY A 123 6.12 -12.11 9.03
CA GLY A 123 7.43 -12.75 9.13
C GLY A 123 8.44 -11.93 9.93
N ALA A 124 8.52 -10.62 9.67
CA ALA A 124 9.42 -9.70 10.40
C ALA A 124 9.05 -9.57 11.88
N MET A 125 7.75 -9.48 12.21
CA MET A 125 7.28 -9.44 13.60
C MET A 125 7.58 -10.76 14.32
N ARG A 126 7.42 -11.92 13.65
CA ARG A 126 7.80 -13.22 14.22
C ARG A 126 9.31 -13.37 14.42
N TRP A 127 10.12 -12.76 13.55
CA TRP A 127 11.57 -12.75 13.69
C TRP A 127 12.03 -12.07 14.99
N LEU A 128 11.29 -11.08 15.49
CA LEU A 128 11.59 -10.42 16.78
C LEU A 128 11.57 -11.40 17.97
N ALA A 129 10.77 -12.47 17.92
CA ALA A 129 10.75 -13.45 19.00
C ALA A 129 12.14 -14.08 19.21
N ALA A 130 12.84 -14.40 18.12
CA ALA A 130 14.16 -14.99 18.17
C ALA A 130 15.28 -13.98 18.50
N THR A 131 15.11 -12.70 18.16
CA THR A 131 16.18 -11.70 18.25
C THR A 131 16.03 -10.68 19.36
N ARG A 132 14.82 -10.56 19.93
CA ARG A 132 14.47 -9.66 21.04
C ARG A 132 13.83 -10.38 22.22
N GLY A 133 13.52 -11.68 22.10
CA GLY A 133 12.90 -12.46 23.18
C GLY A 133 11.46 -12.04 23.49
N VAL A 134 10.76 -11.47 22.51
CA VAL A 134 9.34 -11.07 22.64
C VAL A 134 8.39 -12.23 22.37
N GLU A 135 7.19 -12.14 22.91
CA GLU A 135 6.08 -13.03 22.59
C GLU A 135 5.24 -12.42 21.46
N VAL A 136 4.94 -13.20 20.42
CA VAL A 136 4.15 -12.72 19.27
C VAL A 136 2.70 -13.15 19.46
N ILE A 137 1.82 -12.17 19.55
CA ILE A 137 0.38 -12.35 19.63
C ILE A 137 -0.20 -12.19 18.23
N GLU A 138 -0.98 -13.17 17.80
CA GLU A 138 -1.70 -13.13 16.53
C GLU A 138 -3.20 -13.27 16.79
N VAL A 139 -3.96 -12.30 16.30
CA VAL A 139 -5.44 -12.29 16.40
C VAL A 139 -6.07 -12.32 15.02
N ALA A 140 -7.25 -12.92 14.91
CA ALA A 140 -8.00 -12.98 13.67
C ALA A 140 -9.26 -12.12 13.76
N HIS A 141 -9.59 -11.46 12.66
CA HIS A 141 -10.84 -10.70 12.56
C HIS A 141 -12.01 -11.59 12.16
N THR A 142 -13.20 -11.26 12.65
CA THR A 142 -14.43 -11.85 12.11
C THR A 142 -14.78 -11.22 10.76
N HIS A 143 -15.17 -12.05 9.80
CA HIS A 143 -15.63 -11.62 8.49
C HIS A 143 -17.11 -11.99 8.26
N PRO A 144 -17.87 -11.19 7.50
CA PRO A 144 -17.48 -9.93 6.87
C PRO A 144 -17.23 -8.82 7.91
N ALA A 145 -16.15 -8.06 7.70
CA ALA A 145 -15.69 -7.07 8.67
C ALA A 145 -16.62 -5.85 8.73
N ARG A 146 -16.91 -5.39 9.94
CA ARG A 146 -17.59 -4.12 10.23
C ARG A 146 -16.64 -3.18 10.95
N PHE A 147 -16.89 -1.88 10.87
CA PHE A 147 -16.00 -0.87 11.49
C PHE A 147 -15.82 -1.15 12.99
N ASP A 148 -16.92 -1.30 13.72
CA ASP A 148 -16.87 -1.52 15.16
C ASP A 148 -16.27 -2.88 15.52
N SER A 149 -16.50 -3.92 14.71
CA SER A 149 -15.90 -5.25 14.97
C SER A 149 -14.39 -5.22 14.78
N LEU A 150 -13.89 -4.47 13.79
CA LEU A 150 -12.44 -4.30 13.59
C LEU A 150 -11.82 -3.59 14.79
N VAL A 151 -12.42 -2.48 15.24
CA VAL A 151 -11.90 -1.73 16.41
C VAL A 151 -11.97 -2.60 17.67
N GLN A 152 -13.06 -3.35 17.87
CA GLN A 152 -13.25 -4.22 19.03
C GLN A 152 -12.19 -5.33 19.10
N THR A 153 -11.83 -5.99 17.98
CA THR A 153 -10.78 -7.02 17.95
C THR A 153 -9.46 -6.52 18.54
N TYR A 154 -9.06 -5.28 18.23
CA TYR A 154 -7.86 -4.68 18.81
C TYR A 154 -8.04 -4.34 20.30
N HIS A 155 -9.20 -3.78 20.69
CA HIS A 155 -9.47 -3.49 22.10
C HIS A 155 -9.40 -4.74 22.98
N ASP A 156 -10.00 -5.84 22.53
CA ASP A 156 -10.00 -7.11 23.25
C ASP A 156 -8.57 -7.66 23.38
N ALA A 157 -7.79 -7.62 22.29
CA ALA A 157 -6.38 -8.00 22.31
C ALA A 157 -5.59 -7.15 23.31
N PHE A 158 -5.80 -5.83 23.32
CA PHE A 158 -5.09 -4.96 24.25
C PHE A 158 -5.43 -5.27 25.72
N VAL A 159 -6.68 -5.65 26.03
CA VAL A 159 -7.11 -6.05 27.38
C VAL A 159 -6.50 -7.39 27.77
N GLN A 160 -6.53 -8.35 26.86
CA GLN A 160 -6.06 -9.71 27.10
C GLN A 160 -4.54 -9.79 27.25
N TYR A 161 -3.80 -8.94 26.54
CA TYR A 161 -2.34 -8.97 26.45
C TYR A 161 -1.71 -7.66 26.98
N PRO A 162 -1.60 -7.50 28.32
CA PRO A 162 -1.19 -6.24 28.94
C PRO A 162 0.29 -5.90 28.76
N ARG A 163 1.13 -6.82 28.23
CA ARG A 163 2.55 -6.56 27.94
C ARG A 163 2.78 -6.13 26.49
N LEU A 164 1.72 -5.87 25.72
CA LEU A 164 1.86 -5.37 24.35
C LEU A 164 2.64 -4.06 24.35
N LYS A 165 3.66 -3.97 23.48
CA LYS A 165 4.51 -2.78 23.28
C LYS A 165 4.52 -2.26 21.86
N LEU A 166 4.34 -3.15 20.90
CA LEU A 166 4.44 -2.83 19.47
C LEU A 166 3.40 -3.62 18.70
N MET A 167 2.81 -3.00 17.68
CA MET A 167 1.97 -3.71 16.72
C MET A 167 2.25 -3.28 15.29
N ALA A 168 2.10 -4.21 14.36
CA ALA A 168 1.95 -3.88 12.95
C ALA A 168 0.47 -3.59 12.66
N LEU A 169 0.21 -2.60 11.82
CA LEU A 169 -1.14 -2.27 11.38
C LEU A 169 -1.14 -1.94 9.89
N THR A 170 -1.84 -2.73 9.08
CA THR A 170 -2.02 -2.42 7.66
C THR A 170 -3.18 -1.44 7.44
N HIS A 171 -2.95 -0.31 6.75
CA HIS A 171 -4.01 0.67 6.50
C HIS A 171 -5.02 0.20 5.44
N VAL A 172 -4.52 -0.39 4.35
CA VAL A 172 -5.36 -0.98 3.28
C VAL A 172 -4.88 -2.39 3.01
N THR A 173 -5.71 -3.38 3.31
CA THR A 173 -5.30 -4.79 3.20
C THR A 173 -5.08 -5.19 1.75
N HIS A 174 -3.97 -5.90 1.49
CA HIS A 174 -3.62 -6.32 0.14
C HIS A 174 -4.57 -7.39 -0.41
N ARG A 175 -5.26 -8.17 0.42
CA ARG A 175 -6.12 -9.28 -0.05
C ARG A 175 -7.46 -8.77 -0.56
N THR A 176 -8.16 -8.00 0.26
CA THR A 176 -9.55 -7.60 0.02
C THR A 176 -9.72 -6.09 -0.12
N GLY A 177 -8.68 -5.29 0.05
CA GLY A 177 -8.82 -3.83 0.00
C GLY A 177 -9.56 -3.23 1.18
N LEU A 178 -9.80 -4.02 2.23
CA LEU A 178 -10.38 -3.54 3.48
C LEU A 178 -9.55 -2.37 4.00
N VAL A 179 -10.19 -1.21 4.16
CA VAL A 179 -9.59 -0.02 4.76
C VAL A 179 -9.78 -0.14 6.27
N MET A 180 -8.68 -0.20 7.01
CA MET A 180 -8.70 -0.37 8.46
C MET A 180 -8.99 0.96 9.17
N PRO A 181 -9.73 0.96 10.29
CA PRO A 181 -10.02 2.16 11.07
C PRO A 181 -8.81 2.62 11.89
N VAL A 182 -7.74 3.02 11.19
CA VAL A 182 -6.42 3.30 11.77
C VAL A 182 -6.49 4.32 12.89
N ALA A 183 -7.22 5.43 12.71
CA ALA A 183 -7.33 6.48 13.73
C ALA A 183 -7.87 5.95 15.06
N ALA A 184 -8.92 5.13 15.01
CA ALA A 184 -9.56 4.57 16.20
C ALA A 184 -8.64 3.56 16.90
N ILE A 185 -8.04 2.65 16.11
CA ILE A 185 -7.13 1.62 16.62
C ILE A 185 -5.86 2.26 17.21
N ALA A 186 -5.22 3.19 16.50
CA ALA A 186 -3.98 3.83 16.93
C ALA A 186 -4.19 4.71 18.18
N LYS A 187 -5.35 5.38 18.29
CA LYS A 187 -5.73 6.10 19.51
C LYS A 187 -5.80 5.14 20.72
N ALA A 188 -6.51 4.03 20.57
CA ALA A 188 -6.66 3.02 21.63
C ALA A 188 -5.32 2.37 22.03
N ALA A 189 -4.45 2.11 21.05
CA ALA A 189 -3.10 1.60 21.27
C ALA A 189 -2.24 2.58 22.09
N ARG A 190 -2.27 3.87 21.71
CA ARG A 190 -1.50 4.93 22.39
C ARG A 190 -1.92 5.13 23.84
N GLU A 191 -3.22 5.05 24.15
CA GLU A 191 -3.74 5.12 25.52
C GLU A 191 -3.16 4.03 26.44
N ARG A 192 -2.58 2.97 25.86
CA ARG A 192 -1.94 1.85 26.57
C ARG A 192 -0.42 1.79 26.37
N GLY A 193 0.16 2.78 25.70
CA GLY A 193 1.59 2.81 25.40
C GLY A 193 2.04 1.74 24.40
N ILE A 194 1.15 1.31 23.50
CA ILE A 194 1.46 0.40 22.40
C ILE A 194 1.80 1.24 21.16
N ASP A 195 3.01 1.09 20.65
CA ASP A 195 3.44 1.76 19.42
C ASP A 195 2.96 1.03 18.17
N VAL A 196 2.79 1.78 17.07
CA VAL A 196 2.22 1.28 15.82
C VAL A 196 3.19 1.50 14.66
N ILE A 197 3.54 0.43 13.95
CA ILE A 197 4.20 0.49 12.64
C ILE A 197 3.13 0.30 11.57
N LEU A 198 2.87 1.37 10.80
CA LEU A 198 1.84 1.38 9.77
C LEU A 198 2.36 0.88 8.43
N ASP A 199 1.77 -0.18 7.89
CA ASP A 199 1.89 -0.54 6.48
C ASP A 199 0.91 0.29 5.65
N GLY A 200 1.46 1.30 4.95
CA GLY A 200 0.72 2.20 4.08
C GLY A 200 0.81 1.86 2.60
N ALA A 201 1.34 0.68 2.23
CA ALA A 201 1.66 0.33 0.84
C ALA A 201 0.51 0.50 -0.16
N HIS A 202 -0.72 0.19 0.26
CA HIS A 202 -1.91 0.35 -0.58
C HIS A 202 -2.70 1.63 -0.27
N ALA A 203 -2.35 2.39 0.77
CA ALA A 203 -3.02 3.64 1.10
C ALA A 203 -2.50 4.81 0.25
N LEU A 204 -1.17 4.94 0.14
CA LEU A 204 -0.53 6.06 -0.55
C LEU A 204 -0.99 6.17 -2.00
N GLY A 205 -1.56 7.32 -2.35
CA GLY A 205 -2.07 7.62 -3.69
C GLY A 205 -3.44 7.04 -4.03
N GLN A 206 -4.04 6.25 -3.14
CA GLN A 206 -5.38 5.66 -3.32
C GLN A 206 -6.43 6.26 -2.38
N ILE A 207 -6.09 6.50 -1.12
CA ILE A 207 -6.98 7.13 -0.13
C ILE A 207 -6.30 8.37 0.47
N GLU A 208 -7.09 9.34 0.91
CA GLU A 208 -6.58 10.49 1.68
C GLU A 208 -6.32 10.07 3.12
N PHE A 209 -5.21 10.53 3.68
CA PHE A 209 -4.86 10.36 5.09
C PHE A 209 -3.87 11.42 5.53
N ASN A 210 -3.81 11.65 6.84
CA ASN A 210 -2.82 12.50 7.49
C ASN A 210 -2.21 11.72 8.67
N LEU A 211 -0.89 11.54 8.67
CA LEU A 211 -0.24 10.69 9.68
C LEU A 211 -0.33 11.28 11.11
N ALA A 212 -0.31 12.60 11.23
CA ALA A 212 -0.46 13.28 12.53
C ALA A 212 -1.89 13.11 13.07
N GLU A 213 -2.92 13.29 12.23
CA GLU A 213 -4.33 13.06 12.62
C GLU A 213 -4.60 11.60 12.98
N LEU A 214 -3.97 10.66 12.25
CA LEU A 214 -4.02 9.23 12.59
C LEU A 214 -3.23 8.90 13.87
N GLY A 215 -2.32 9.77 14.31
CA GLY A 215 -1.43 9.53 15.43
C GLY A 215 -0.39 8.45 15.17
N ILE A 216 0.05 8.30 13.93
CA ILE A 216 1.04 7.31 13.50
C ILE A 216 2.43 7.93 13.51
N GLN A 217 3.38 7.22 14.11
CA GLN A 217 4.75 7.69 14.27
C GLN A 217 5.78 6.91 13.46
N PHE A 218 5.42 5.73 12.96
CA PHE A 218 6.27 4.90 12.10
C PHE A 218 5.43 4.36 10.94
N ALA A 219 5.89 4.54 9.70
CA ALA A 219 5.16 4.04 8.54
C ALA A 219 6.07 3.67 7.37
N GLY A 220 5.65 2.69 6.57
CA GLY A 220 6.34 2.28 5.35
C GLY A 220 5.42 2.30 4.12
N PHE A 221 5.96 2.72 2.98
CA PHE A 221 5.16 2.96 1.77
C PHE A 221 5.84 2.48 0.48
N ASN A 222 5.01 2.24 -0.54
CA ASN A 222 5.46 2.00 -1.92
C ASN A 222 5.12 3.20 -2.80
N LEU A 223 6.05 3.62 -3.65
CA LEU A 223 5.82 4.64 -4.69
C LEU A 223 5.39 4.02 -6.02
N HIS A 224 5.71 2.75 -6.25
CA HIS A 224 5.44 2.06 -7.52
C HIS A 224 4.04 1.44 -7.63
N LYS A 225 3.16 1.67 -6.64
CA LYS A 225 1.75 1.25 -6.70
C LYS A 225 0.89 2.40 -7.24
N TRP A 226 0.00 2.97 -6.44
CA TRP A 226 -0.98 3.97 -6.89
C TRP A 226 -0.40 5.33 -7.25
N ILE A 227 0.81 5.62 -6.77
CA ILE A 227 1.55 6.82 -7.17
C ILE A 227 2.03 6.71 -8.62
N GLY A 228 2.43 5.51 -9.08
CA GLY A 228 2.85 5.26 -10.46
C GLY A 228 4.32 5.59 -10.73
N ALA A 229 5.17 5.55 -9.71
CA ALA A 229 6.62 5.71 -9.86
C ALA A 229 7.25 4.47 -10.52
N PRO A 230 8.50 4.56 -11.03
CA PRO A 230 9.26 3.39 -11.44
C PRO A 230 9.28 2.30 -10.35
N LEU A 231 9.31 1.03 -10.77
CA LEU A 231 9.42 -0.11 -9.86
C LEU A 231 10.63 0.02 -8.93
N THR A 232 10.57 -0.63 -7.77
CA THR A 232 11.64 -0.62 -6.75
C THR A 232 11.90 0.75 -6.11
N LEU A 233 10.84 1.52 -5.86
CA LEU A 233 10.86 2.71 -5.03
C LEU A 233 9.84 2.64 -3.89
N GLY A 234 10.29 2.98 -2.69
CA GLY A 234 9.52 3.13 -1.46
C GLY A 234 10.18 4.13 -0.52
N PHE A 235 9.62 4.27 0.67
CA PHE A 235 10.19 5.08 1.73
C PHE A 235 9.63 4.67 3.09
N LEU A 236 10.34 5.04 4.14
CA LEU A 236 9.84 5.04 5.50
C LEU A 236 9.57 6.47 5.98
N TYR A 237 8.71 6.58 6.97
CA TYR A 237 8.48 7.75 7.79
C TYR A 237 8.72 7.40 9.26
N ILE A 238 9.44 8.28 9.96
CA ILE A 238 9.60 8.26 11.41
C ILE A 238 9.31 9.66 11.92
N ALA A 239 8.34 9.80 12.83
CA ALA A 239 8.06 11.07 13.47
C ALA A 239 9.34 11.62 14.12
N PRO A 240 9.71 12.90 13.90
CA PRO A 240 10.99 13.44 14.34
C PRO A 240 11.30 13.19 15.82
N GLU A 241 10.29 13.31 16.69
CA GLU A 241 10.41 13.09 18.13
C GLU A 241 10.60 11.62 18.55
N ARG A 242 10.44 10.68 17.61
CA ARG A 242 10.57 9.23 17.82
C ARG A 242 11.77 8.62 17.08
N LEU A 243 12.62 9.43 16.45
CA LEU A 243 13.78 8.94 15.69
C LEU A 243 14.75 8.10 16.54
N ALA A 244 14.90 8.44 17.82
CA ALA A 244 15.78 7.72 18.75
C ALA A 244 15.26 6.31 19.13
N ASP A 245 14.00 5.99 18.82
CA ASP A 245 13.39 4.69 19.13
C ASP A 245 13.63 3.65 18.03
N ILE A 246 14.24 4.07 16.92
CA ILE A 246 14.70 3.21 15.84
C ILE A 246 16.22 3.32 15.84
N ASP A 247 16.94 2.21 15.94
CA ASP A 247 18.39 2.17 15.81
C ASP A 247 18.81 2.41 14.34
N PRO A 248 20.04 2.90 14.09
CA PRO A 248 20.62 2.87 12.75
C PRO A 248 20.55 1.48 12.12
N ASP A 249 20.34 1.42 10.81
CA ASP A 249 20.24 0.15 10.10
C ASP A 249 21.59 -0.57 10.03
N MET A 250 21.56 -1.86 9.75
CA MET A 250 22.74 -2.71 9.73
C MET A 250 23.82 -2.14 8.80
N GLY A 251 24.98 -1.82 9.39
CA GLY A 251 26.13 -1.32 8.66
C GLY A 251 26.04 0.15 8.26
N GLU A 252 25.08 0.90 8.80
CA GLU A 252 24.99 2.33 8.54
C GLU A 252 25.96 3.14 9.44
N PHE A 253 26.81 3.95 8.81
CA PHE A 253 27.74 4.91 9.42
C PHE A 253 27.98 6.15 8.53
N HIS A 254 27.29 6.27 7.40
CA HIS A 254 27.45 7.36 6.42
C HIS A 254 26.66 8.60 6.83
N TYR A 255 25.52 8.43 7.52
CA TYR A 255 24.73 9.50 8.11
C TYR A 255 24.84 9.47 9.64
N PRO A 256 24.76 10.63 10.32
CA PRO A 256 24.76 10.66 11.78
C PRO A 256 23.49 10.02 12.35
N ASP A 257 23.55 9.54 13.59
CA ASP A 257 22.41 8.88 14.26
C ASP A 257 21.17 9.78 14.38
N THR A 258 21.34 11.10 14.28
CA THR A 258 20.25 12.10 14.28
C THR A 258 19.57 12.28 12.92
N ASP A 259 20.00 11.56 11.89
CA ASP A 259 19.45 11.62 10.54
C ASP A 259 18.60 10.37 10.24
N VAL A 260 17.37 10.57 9.79
CA VAL A 260 16.45 9.48 9.43
C VAL A 260 17.02 8.55 8.34
N ARG A 261 17.94 9.03 7.50
CA ARG A 261 18.59 8.22 6.46
C ARG A 261 19.46 7.12 7.04
N ALA A 262 19.97 7.30 8.26
CA ALA A 262 20.67 6.25 8.99
C ALA A 262 19.76 5.05 9.33
N ARG A 263 18.43 5.19 9.20
CA ARG A 263 17.43 4.12 9.50
C ARG A 263 17.09 3.26 8.30
N THR A 264 17.85 3.38 7.21
CA THR A 264 17.70 2.57 6.01
C THR A 264 19.06 2.06 5.57
N SER A 265 19.10 0.87 4.98
CA SER A 265 20.33 0.33 4.40
C SER A 265 20.93 1.30 3.39
N TYR A 266 22.18 1.68 3.61
CA TYR A 266 22.94 2.47 2.65
C TYR A 266 23.34 1.62 1.45
N SER A 267 23.03 2.07 0.24
CA SER A 267 23.40 1.42 -1.02
C SER A 267 23.44 2.42 -2.16
N THR A 268 23.99 2.03 -3.31
CA THR A 268 23.82 2.77 -4.56
C THR A 268 22.37 2.66 -5.03
N PRO A 269 21.55 3.73 -4.96
CA PRO A 269 20.15 3.64 -5.33
C PRO A 269 19.98 3.64 -6.86
N ASN A 270 18.77 3.37 -7.31
CA ASN A 270 18.39 3.59 -8.71
C ASN A 270 18.26 5.11 -8.97
N PHE A 271 19.39 5.78 -9.24
CA PHE A 271 19.43 7.23 -9.47
C PHE A 271 18.45 7.69 -10.55
N PRO A 272 18.37 7.04 -11.74
CA PRO A 272 17.40 7.44 -12.75
C PRO A 272 15.96 7.44 -12.22
N ALA A 273 15.60 6.45 -11.41
CA ALA A 273 14.26 6.33 -10.87
C ALA A 273 13.95 7.43 -9.83
N LEU A 274 14.91 7.74 -8.96
CA LEU A 274 14.79 8.86 -8.01
C LEU A 274 14.69 10.21 -8.73
N MET A 275 15.52 10.43 -9.74
CA MET A 275 15.50 11.67 -10.55
C MET A 275 14.17 11.88 -11.28
N THR A 276 13.41 10.82 -11.57
CA THR A 276 12.09 10.88 -12.21
C THR A 276 10.95 11.22 -11.24
N LEU A 277 11.14 11.06 -9.92
CA LEU A 277 10.09 11.29 -8.93
C LEU A 277 9.43 12.69 -8.97
N PRO A 278 10.15 13.80 -9.23
CA PRO A 278 9.52 15.12 -9.35
C PRO A 278 8.37 15.14 -10.37
N LEU A 279 8.54 14.54 -11.55
CA LEU A 279 7.48 14.46 -12.54
C LEU A 279 6.33 13.55 -12.08
N VAL A 280 6.64 12.43 -11.42
CA VAL A 280 5.62 11.53 -10.85
C VAL A 280 4.74 12.26 -9.84
N PHE A 281 5.35 13.02 -8.92
CA PHE A 281 4.62 13.79 -7.92
C PHE A 281 3.82 14.91 -8.55
N GLU A 282 4.38 15.58 -9.55
CA GLU A 282 3.68 16.63 -10.28
C GLU A 282 2.44 16.08 -11.00
N GLU A 283 2.57 14.99 -11.76
CA GLU A 283 1.43 14.36 -12.43
C GLU A 283 0.37 13.87 -11.43
N HIS A 284 0.79 13.34 -10.28
CA HIS A 284 -0.13 12.96 -9.21
C HIS A 284 -0.95 14.16 -8.71
N ARG A 285 -0.31 15.31 -8.48
CA ARG A 285 -0.99 16.54 -8.04
C ARG A 285 -1.91 17.10 -9.12
N GLN A 286 -1.44 17.18 -10.37
CA GLN A 286 -2.23 17.67 -11.50
C GLN A 286 -3.50 16.84 -11.75
N LEU A 287 -3.44 15.54 -11.47
CA LEU A 287 -4.60 14.65 -11.57
C LEU A 287 -5.60 14.83 -10.41
N GLY A 288 -5.32 15.69 -9.43
CA GLY A 288 -6.15 15.91 -8.25
C GLY A 288 -5.81 14.99 -7.08
N GLY A 289 -4.62 14.39 -7.08
CA GLY A 289 -4.07 13.63 -5.95
C GLY A 289 -4.84 12.36 -5.59
N ALA A 290 -4.66 11.91 -4.35
CA ALA A 290 -5.22 10.65 -3.86
C ALA A 290 -6.75 10.61 -3.95
N ALA A 291 -7.47 11.69 -3.67
CA ALA A 291 -8.92 11.61 -3.72
C ALA A 291 -9.55 11.73 -5.12
N ALA A 292 -8.85 12.25 -6.14
CA ALA A 292 -9.34 12.11 -7.52
C ALA A 292 -9.14 10.66 -8.01
N LYS A 293 -7.93 10.11 -7.80
CA LYS A 293 -7.62 8.69 -8.08
C LYS A 293 -8.56 7.76 -7.32
N GLY A 294 -8.71 7.99 -6.02
CA GLY A 294 -9.55 7.23 -5.09
C GLY A 294 -11.02 7.27 -5.48
N ALA A 295 -11.57 8.45 -5.77
CA ALA A 295 -12.95 8.57 -6.23
C ALA A 295 -13.21 7.76 -7.51
N ARG A 296 -12.28 7.79 -8.48
CA ARG A 296 -12.38 7.00 -9.70
C ARG A 296 -12.37 5.50 -9.44
N VAL A 297 -11.37 4.99 -8.71
CA VAL A 297 -11.28 3.54 -8.49
C VAL A 297 -12.41 3.04 -7.58
N ASN A 298 -12.92 3.87 -6.66
CA ASN A 298 -14.12 3.57 -5.88
C ASN A 298 -15.37 3.52 -6.75
N TYR A 299 -15.52 4.46 -7.70
CA TYR A 299 -16.61 4.43 -8.68
C TYR A 299 -16.59 3.11 -9.49
N LEU A 300 -15.43 2.75 -10.04
CA LEU A 300 -15.24 1.50 -10.79
C LEU A 300 -15.53 0.27 -9.93
N ARG A 301 -15.05 0.25 -8.67
CA ARG A 301 -15.37 -0.81 -7.70
C ARG A 301 -16.89 -0.93 -7.51
N ASN A 302 -17.57 0.19 -7.28
CA ASN A 302 -19.00 0.20 -6.98
C ASN A 302 -19.83 -0.25 -8.18
N LEU A 303 -19.43 0.08 -9.41
CA LEU A 303 -20.12 -0.35 -10.63
C LEU A 303 -20.32 -1.87 -10.70
N TRP A 304 -19.32 -2.67 -10.34
CA TRP A 304 -19.48 -4.13 -10.35
C TRP A 304 -19.97 -4.70 -9.02
N VAL A 305 -19.50 -4.18 -7.88
CA VAL A 305 -19.94 -4.73 -6.58
C VAL A 305 -21.45 -4.62 -6.42
N ASN A 306 -22.04 -3.48 -6.78
CA ASN A 306 -23.48 -3.27 -6.67
C ASN A 306 -24.29 -4.26 -7.52
N GLN A 307 -23.73 -4.75 -8.63
CA GLN A 307 -24.39 -5.67 -9.54
C GLN A 307 -24.21 -7.14 -9.12
N VAL A 308 -23.04 -7.52 -8.60
CA VAL A 308 -22.75 -8.93 -8.28
C VAL A 308 -23.06 -9.30 -6.84
N ARG A 309 -23.04 -8.36 -5.89
CA ARG A 309 -23.33 -8.64 -4.47
C ARG A 309 -24.71 -9.28 -4.26
N PRO A 310 -25.80 -8.88 -4.97
CA PRO A 310 -27.11 -9.50 -4.79
C PRO A 310 -27.23 -10.92 -5.39
N LEU A 311 -26.24 -11.38 -6.16
CA LEU A 311 -26.32 -12.67 -6.84
C LEU A 311 -26.15 -13.82 -5.83
N ALA A 312 -27.12 -14.73 -5.79
CA ALA A 312 -26.97 -15.99 -5.06
C ALA A 312 -25.77 -16.76 -5.61
N GLY A 313 -24.84 -17.17 -4.76
CA GLY A 313 -23.59 -17.83 -5.16
C GLY A 313 -22.36 -16.92 -5.20
N ILE A 314 -22.53 -15.60 -4.99
CA ILE A 314 -21.41 -14.65 -4.88
C ILE A 314 -21.31 -14.10 -3.45
N GLU A 315 -20.09 -14.12 -2.90
CA GLU A 315 -19.77 -13.46 -1.62
C GLU A 315 -18.76 -12.34 -1.87
N VAL A 316 -19.16 -11.07 -1.75
CA VAL A 316 -18.20 -9.93 -1.77
C VAL A 316 -17.71 -9.68 -0.34
N LEU A 317 -16.39 -9.76 -0.15
CA LEU A 317 -15.76 -9.85 1.18
C LEU A 317 -15.61 -8.50 1.90
N THR A 318 -15.59 -7.41 1.16
CA THR A 318 -15.46 -6.06 1.71
C THR A 318 -16.85 -5.45 1.89
N SER A 319 -17.07 -4.77 3.03
CA SER A 319 -18.34 -4.11 3.37
C SER A 319 -18.74 -3.03 2.35
N ASP A 320 -20.02 -2.64 2.35
CA ASP A 320 -20.51 -1.44 1.63
C ASP A 320 -20.40 -0.15 2.46
N ASP A 321 -19.87 -0.24 3.68
CA ASP A 321 -19.48 0.93 4.45
C ASP A 321 -18.39 1.71 3.70
N PRO A 322 -18.63 2.96 3.27
CA PRO A 322 -17.67 3.77 2.52
C PRO A 322 -16.38 4.06 3.27
N ARG A 323 -16.34 3.84 4.59
CA ARG A 323 -15.12 3.95 5.40
C ARG A 323 -14.19 2.75 5.27
N LEU A 324 -14.68 1.61 4.75
CA LEU A 324 -14.00 0.31 4.83
C LEU A 324 -13.56 -0.24 3.48
N TYR A 325 -13.75 0.50 2.38
CA TYR A 325 -13.32 0.05 1.06
C TYR A 325 -12.54 1.13 0.30
N CYS A 326 -11.78 0.67 -0.67
CA CYS A 326 -11.09 1.48 -1.66
C CYS A 326 -11.33 0.88 -3.06
N GLY A 327 -10.43 1.15 -4.01
CA GLY A 327 -10.48 0.58 -5.36
C GLY A 327 -10.19 -0.91 -5.41
N ILE A 328 -9.53 -1.47 -4.39
CA ILE A 328 -9.33 -2.91 -4.24
C ILE A 328 -10.58 -3.49 -3.59
N THR A 329 -11.09 -4.60 -4.12
CA THR A 329 -12.03 -5.45 -3.40
C THR A 329 -11.86 -6.91 -3.81
N ALA A 330 -12.50 -7.82 -3.08
CA ALA A 330 -12.44 -9.24 -3.37
C ALA A 330 -13.82 -9.89 -3.24
N PHE A 331 -13.98 -11.00 -3.94
CA PHE A 331 -15.19 -11.80 -3.88
C PHE A 331 -14.86 -13.29 -3.97
N LYS A 332 -15.88 -14.12 -3.75
CA LYS A 332 -15.83 -15.56 -3.96
C LYS A 332 -17.03 -16.04 -4.76
N PHE A 333 -16.81 -17.10 -5.53
CA PHE A 333 -17.88 -18.00 -5.96
C PHE A 333 -18.11 -19.05 -4.86
N ILE A 334 -19.27 -19.01 -4.21
CA ILE A 334 -19.62 -19.89 -3.09
C ILE A 334 -19.61 -21.35 -3.57
N GLY A 335 -18.93 -22.21 -2.83
CA GLY A 335 -18.85 -23.65 -3.15
C GLY A 335 -18.02 -24.00 -4.38
N ARG A 336 -17.24 -23.06 -4.93
CA ARG A 336 -16.37 -23.28 -6.09
C ARG A 336 -14.89 -23.09 -5.73
N ASP A 337 -14.01 -23.68 -6.52
CA ASP A 337 -12.58 -23.40 -6.45
C ASP A 337 -12.27 -22.03 -7.07
N GLN A 338 -11.67 -21.14 -6.28
CA GLN A 338 -11.44 -19.77 -6.72
C GLN A 338 -10.36 -19.66 -7.79
N GLN A 339 -9.36 -20.56 -7.80
CA GLN A 339 -8.31 -20.55 -8.81
C GLN A 339 -8.85 -21.01 -10.16
N ALA A 340 -9.68 -22.06 -10.18
CA ALA A 340 -10.39 -22.49 -11.37
C ALA A 340 -11.27 -21.36 -11.94
N MET A 341 -11.93 -20.59 -11.08
CA MET A 341 -12.74 -19.44 -11.54
C MET A 341 -11.88 -18.29 -12.09
N VAL A 342 -10.71 -17.99 -11.49
CA VAL A 342 -9.74 -17.03 -12.05
C VAL A 342 -9.25 -17.48 -13.42
N ASP A 343 -8.94 -18.77 -13.58
CA ASP A 343 -8.50 -19.32 -14.86
C ASP A 343 -9.59 -19.19 -15.94
N ARG A 344 -10.86 -19.39 -15.57
CA ARG A 344 -12.00 -19.20 -16.49
C ARG A 344 -12.24 -17.74 -16.83
N LEU A 345 -12.15 -16.82 -15.85
CA LEU A 345 -12.21 -15.37 -16.10
C LEU A 345 -11.14 -14.96 -17.13
N LEU A 346 -9.94 -15.51 -17.05
CA LEU A 346 -8.88 -15.22 -18.00
C LEU A 346 -9.14 -15.87 -19.38
N LYS A 347 -9.35 -17.19 -19.42
CA LYS A 347 -9.42 -17.97 -20.66
C LYS A 347 -10.71 -17.75 -21.46
N GLU A 348 -11.85 -17.66 -20.78
CA GLU A 348 -13.18 -17.55 -21.42
C GLU A 348 -13.59 -16.09 -21.63
N HIS A 349 -13.06 -15.17 -20.84
CA HIS A 349 -13.53 -13.77 -20.80
C HIS A 349 -12.42 -12.72 -20.96
N GLY A 350 -11.15 -13.10 -21.03
CA GLY A 350 -10.05 -12.15 -21.19
C GLY A 350 -9.88 -11.20 -19.99
N LEU A 351 -10.24 -11.63 -18.78
CA LEU A 351 -10.16 -10.83 -17.56
C LEU A 351 -9.03 -11.36 -16.67
N PHE A 352 -7.97 -10.58 -16.51
CA PHE A 352 -6.87 -10.94 -15.61
C PHE A 352 -7.16 -10.47 -14.18
N THR A 353 -7.39 -11.44 -13.30
CA THR A 353 -7.56 -11.28 -11.85
C THR A 353 -6.61 -12.25 -11.14
N THR A 354 -6.51 -12.20 -9.82
CA THR A 354 -5.68 -13.14 -9.06
C THR A 354 -6.41 -13.70 -7.85
N THR A 355 -6.02 -14.90 -7.45
CA THR A 355 -6.40 -15.42 -6.14
C THR A 355 -5.54 -14.81 -5.04
N ARG A 356 -6.15 -14.63 -3.87
CA ARG A 356 -5.45 -14.29 -2.63
C ARG A 356 -5.87 -15.29 -1.57
N THR A 357 -4.92 -15.73 -0.76
CA THR A 357 -5.11 -16.76 0.26
C THR A 357 -4.64 -16.25 1.62
N GLY A 358 -5.28 -16.73 2.68
CA GLY A 358 -5.00 -16.36 4.06
C GLY A 358 -6.15 -15.60 4.71
N ALA A 359 -5.92 -15.11 5.92
CA ALA A 359 -6.95 -14.54 6.80
C ALA A 359 -8.12 -15.51 7.10
N ALA A 360 -9.00 -15.14 8.02
CA ALA A 360 -10.13 -15.97 8.42
C ALA A 360 -11.18 -16.18 7.31
N PHE A 361 -11.13 -15.40 6.21
CA PHE A 361 -12.02 -15.58 5.06
C PHE A 361 -11.52 -16.60 4.02
N GLY A 362 -10.31 -17.14 4.12
CA GLY A 362 -9.79 -18.14 3.17
C GLY A 362 -9.45 -17.59 1.79
N THR A 363 -9.51 -18.43 0.75
CA THR A 363 -9.15 -18.04 -0.62
C THR A 363 -10.23 -17.17 -1.25
N CYS A 364 -9.83 -16.10 -1.94
CA CYS A 364 -10.72 -15.18 -2.65
C CYS A 364 -10.14 -14.73 -3.99
N ILE A 365 -10.99 -14.18 -4.86
CA ILE A 365 -10.59 -13.53 -6.10
C ILE A 365 -10.49 -12.03 -5.85
N ARG A 366 -9.29 -11.47 -6.06
CA ARG A 366 -9.04 -10.03 -5.94
C ARG A 366 -9.24 -9.33 -7.28
N VAL A 367 -9.94 -8.21 -7.23
CA VAL A 367 -10.19 -7.31 -8.36
C VAL A 367 -9.73 -5.91 -7.96
N THR A 368 -8.84 -5.34 -8.76
CA THR A 368 -8.18 -4.05 -8.53
C THR A 368 -8.17 -3.23 -9.84
N PRO A 369 -9.22 -2.47 -10.13
CA PRO A 369 -9.19 -1.47 -11.20
C PRO A 369 -8.04 -0.48 -11.03
N GLY A 370 -7.52 0.03 -12.14
CA GLY A 370 -6.53 1.09 -12.21
C GLY A 370 -7.05 2.32 -12.95
N LEU A 371 -6.16 3.27 -13.23
CA LEU A 371 -6.51 4.51 -13.93
C LEU A 371 -6.84 4.30 -15.42
N VAL A 372 -6.39 3.19 -15.99
CA VAL A 372 -6.68 2.79 -17.38
C VAL A 372 -7.92 1.93 -17.52
N THR A 373 -8.53 1.51 -16.40
CA THR A 373 -9.75 0.69 -16.41
C THR A 373 -10.96 1.58 -16.71
N SER A 374 -11.76 1.18 -17.71
CA SER A 374 -12.98 1.86 -18.11
C SER A 374 -14.22 1.27 -17.44
N ALA A 375 -15.34 2.00 -17.44
CA ALA A 375 -16.62 1.42 -17.03
C ALA A 375 -17.05 0.24 -17.93
N ALA A 376 -16.66 0.24 -19.22
CA ALA A 376 -16.92 -0.87 -20.13
C ALA A 376 -16.17 -2.14 -19.72
N ASP A 377 -14.90 -2.03 -19.30
CA ASP A 377 -14.13 -3.14 -18.76
C ASP A 377 -14.78 -3.73 -17.51
N ILE A 378 -15.30 -2.86 -16.63
CA ILE A 378 -16.03 -3.28 -15.44
C ILE A 378 -17.35 -3.96 -15.78
N ASN A 379 -18.07 -3.51 -16.81
CA ASN A 379 -19.27 -4.20 -17.28
C ASN A 379 -18.96 -5.58 -17.87
N ALA A 380 -17.82 -5.74 -18.55
CA ALA A 380 -17.34 -7.05 -19.01
C ALA A 380 -17.07 -8.00 -17.81
N LEU A 381 -16.49 -7.48 -16.72
CA LEU A 381 -16.34 -8.23 -15.46
C LEU A 381 -17.69 -8.68 -14.88
N VAL A 382 -18.67 -7.79 -14.79
CA VAL A 382 -20.01 -8.12 -14.28
C VAL A 382 -20.66 -9.22 -15.11
N HIS A 383 -20.60 -9.10 -16.44
CA HIS A 383 -21.14 -10.10 -17.35
C HIS A 383 -20.47 -11.47 -17.15
N ALA A 384 -19.14 -11.50 -17.04
CA ALA A 384 -18.39 -12.72 -16.79
C ALA A 384 -18.75 -13.36 -15.45
N ILE A 385 -18.77 -12.60 -14.35
CA ILE A 385 -19.15 -13.12 -13.03
C ILE A 385 -20.57 -13.70 -13.06
N THR A 386 -21.51 -12.97 -13.65
CA THR A 386 -22.91 -13.41 -13.75
C THR A 386 -23.03 -14.73 -14.53
N LYS A 387 -22.36 -14.82 -15.69
CA LYS A 387 -22.37 -16.02 -16.52
C LYS A 387 -21.73 -17.21 -15.81
N LEU A 388 -20.58 -17.02 -15.18
CA LEU A 388 -19.88 -18.08 -14.44
C LEU A 388 -20.65 -18.53 -13.20
N ASN A 389 -21.48 -17.67 -12.61
CA ASN A 389 -22.31 -18.00 -11.46
C ASN A 389 -23.52 -18.90 -11.81
N THR A 390 -24.01 -18.84 -13.06
CA THR A 390 -25.17 -19.64 -13.50
C THR A 390 -24.84 -21.07 -13.93
N VAL A 391 -23.56 -21.44 -14.03
CA VAL A 391 -23.07 -22.71 -14.59
C VAL A 391 -22.56 -23.64 -13.50
#